data_AF-E2SC36-F1
#
_entry.id   AF-E2SC36-F1
#
_cell.length_a   1.000
_cell.length_b   1.000
_cell.length_c   1.000
_cell.angle_alpha   90.00
_cell.angle_beta   90.00
_cell.angle_gamma   90.00
#
_symmetry.space_group_name_H-M   'P 1'
#
loop_
_entity.id
_entity.type
_entity.pdbx_description
1 polymer ?
#
loop_
_entity_poly.entity_id
_entity_poly.type
_entity_poly.pdbx_seq_one_letter_code
_entity_poly.pdbx_strand_id
1 'polypeptide(L)'
;MSAQSYLTTIETKTGLTPRQLVANAAEAGFSGPDVAVAPCAAWFKETYGLGHGHAMTMAQVVKQLDRIDLRNEGITEPPTGSIGRLWLDGKDTCPS
;
A
#
# COMPACT_ATOMS: atom_id res chain seq x y z
N MET A 1 1.77 4.17 -15.60
CA MET A 1 2.51 3.55 -14.48
C MET A 1 1.52 2.80 -13.61
N SER A 2 1.83 1.59 -13.17
CA SER A 2 0.96 0.78 -12.31
C SER A 2 1.14 1.17 -10.83
N ALA A 3 0.14 0.89 -9.99
CA ALA A 3 0.27 1.04 -8.54
C ALA A 3 1.48 0.25 -7.98
N GLN A 4 1.80 -0.91 -8.56
CA GLN A 4 2.99 -1.68 -8.19
C GLN A 4 4.29 -0.88 -8.36
N SER A 5 4.45 -0.12 -9.44
CA SER A 5 5.66 0.67 -9.66
C SER A 5 5.85 1.77 -8.62
N TYR A 6 4.75 2.35 -8.12
CA TYR A 6 4.79 3.28 -6.99
C TYR A 6 5.24 2.55 -5.72
N LEU A 7 4.69 1.37 -5.42
CA LEU A 7 5.06 0.57 -4.24
C LEU A 7 6.55 0.19 -4.22
N THR A 8 7.09 -0.28 -5.34
CA THR A 8 8.53 -0.55 -5.48
C THR A 8 9.38 0.71 -5.24
N THR A 9 8.92 1.86 -5.74
CA THR A 9 9.61 3.14 -5.54
C THR A 9 9.54 3.59 -4.07
N ILE A 10 8.40 3.40 -3.42
CA ILE A 10 8.21 3.69 -1.99
C ILE A 10 9.15 2.84 -1.15
N GLU A 11 9.21 1.54 -1.40
CA GLU A 11 10.13 0.63 -0.70
C GLU A 11 11.58 1.03 -0.90
N THR A 12 11.96 1.40 -2.13
CA THR A 12 13.32 1.88 -2.41
C THR A 12 13.66 3.17 -1.65
N LYS A 13 12.68 4.06 -1.45
CA LYS A 13 12.87 5.32 -0.72
C LYS A 13 12.87 5.17 0.79
N THR A 14 12.02 4.28 1.31
CA THR A 14 11.80 4.12 2.75
C THR A 14 12.64 3.00 3.35
N GLY A 15 13.13 2.07 2.53
CA GLY A 15 13.76 0.83 2.98
C GLY A 15 12.76 -0.15 3.62
N LEU A 16 11.46 0.13 3.58
CA LEU A 16 10.41 -0.66 4.19
C LEU A 16 9.50 -1.26 3.12
N THR A 17 9.10 -2.52 3.30
CA THR A 17 8.14 -3.13 2.39
C THR A 17 6.78 -2.44 2.52
N PRO A 18 5.95 -2.45 1.47
CA PRO A 18 4.60 -1.90 1.57
C PRO A 18 3.78 -2.51 2.72
N ARG A 19 3.96 -3.80 3.03
CA ARG A 19 3.30 -4.45 4.17
C ARG A 19 3.73 -3.86 5.50
N GLN A 20 5.03 -3.58 5.69
CA GLN A 20 5.52 -2.92 6.90
C GLN A 20 4.94 -1.51 7.03
N LEU A 21 4.87 -0.77 5.93
CA LEU A 21 4.28 0.57 5.92
C LEU A 21 2.78 0.56 6.25
N VAL A 22 2.04 -0.45 5.79
CA VAL A 22 0.64 -0.66 6.17
C VAL A 22 0.51 -0.96 7.66
N ALA A 23 1.38 -1.82 8.20
CA ALA A 23 1.39 -2.12 9.64
C ALA A 23 1.67 -0.87 10.48
N ASN A 24 2.68 -0.07 10.08
CA ASN A 24 3.00 1.19 10.76
C ASN A 24 1.84 2.20 10.68
N ALA A 25 1.13 2.26 9.55
CA ALA A 25 -0.06 3.09 9.42
C ALA A 25 -1.16 2.65 10.38
N ALA A 26 -1.38 1.33 10.52
CA ALA A 26 -2.32 0.79 11.49
C ALA A 26 -1.93 1.14 12.94
N GLU A 27 -0.64 1.04 13.29
CA GLU A 27 -0.12 1.47 14.59
C GLU A 27 -0.31 2.98 14.82
N ALA A 28 -0.23 3.80 13.76
CA ALA A 28 -0.51 5.23 13.79
C ALA A 28 -2.02 5.58 13.83
N GLY A 29 -2.90 4.58 13.86
CA GLY A 29 -4.36 4.76 13.90
C GLY A 29 -5.04 4.82 12.53
N PHE A 30 -4.33 4.56 11.44
CA PHE A 30 -4.87 4.43 10.09
C PHE A 30 -5.06 2.96 9.73
N SER A 31 -6.18 2.36 10.14
CA SER A 31 -6.54 0.98 9.79
C SER A 31 -7.98 0.85 9.32
N GLY A 32 -8.22 0.12 8.23
CA GLY A 32 -9.55 -0.28 7.77
C GLY A 32 -10.16 0.58 6.66
N PRO A 33 -11.38 0.21 6.21
CA PRO A 33 -12.03 0.82 5.04
C PRO A 33 -12.47 2.28 5.26
N ASP A 34 -12.61 2.69 6.52
CA ASP A 34 -13.01 4.06 6.90
C ASP A 34 -11.82 5.02 7.02
N VAL A 35 -10.60 4.56 6.75
CA VAL A 35 -9.40 5.41 6.79
C VAL A 35 -9.56 6.62 5.87
N ALA A 36 -9.36 7.80 6.45
CA ALA A 36 -9.30 9.04 5.71
C ALA A 36 -7.98 9.10 4.91
N VAL A 37 -8.10 9.02 3.58
CA VAL A 37 -6.95 8.95 2.66
C VAL A 37 -6.06 10.19 2.77
N ALA A 38 -6.64 11.38 2.87
CA ALA A 38 -5.87 12.63 2.92
C ALA A 38 -5.02 12.75 4.21
N PRO A 39 -5.58 12.53 5.42
CA PRO A 39 -4.78 12.46 6.65
C PRO A 39 -3.71 11.36 6.64
N CYS A 40 -4.04 10.16 6.14
CA CYS A 40 -3.07 9.06 6.05
C CYS A 40 -1.92 9.40 5.08
N ALA A 41 -2.23 10.01 3.93
CA ALA A 41 -1.22 10.49 3.00
C ALA A 41 -0.36 11.60 3.60
N ALA A 42 -0.94 12.54 4.36
CA ALA A 42 -0.17 13.57 5.07
C ALA A 42 0.82 12.94 6.05
N TRP A 43 0.38 11.97 6.85
CA TRP A 43 1.24 11.23 7.77
C TRP A 43 2.38 10.49 7.04
N PHE A 44 2.12 9.85 5.90
CA PHE A 44 3.16 9.21 5.09
C PHE A 44 4.19 10.21 4.54
N LYS A 45 3.75 11.43 4.18
CA LYS A 45 4.66 12.50 3.74
C LYS A 45 5.55 12.98 4.90
N GLU A 46 4.97 13.19 6.07
CA GLU A 46 5.66 13.72 7.25
C GLU A 46 6.62 12.70 7.85
N THR A 47 6.20 11.44 7.94
CA THR A 47 6.98 10.36 8.59
C THR A 47 8.09 9.82 7.70
N TYR A 48 7.83 9.70 6.39
CA TYR A 48 8.73 9.02 5.45
C TYR A 48 9.24 9.90 4.30
N GLY A 49 8.92 11.20 4.30
CA GLY A 49 9.35 12.13 3.26
C GLY A 49 8.81 11.79 1.86
N LEU A 50 7.70 11.05 1.78
CA LEU A 50 7.15 10.61 0.50
C LEU A 50 6.59 11.79 -0.30
N GLY A 51 6.80 11.78 -1.62
CA GLY A 51 6.14 12.73 -2.52
C GLY A 51 4.62 12.48 -2.58
N HIS A 52 3.85 13.50 -2.94
CA HIS A 52 2.37 13.45 -2.89
C HIS A 52 1.76 12.20 -3.55
N GLY A 53 2.19 11.83 -4.77
CA GLY A 53 1.68 10.64 -5.47
C GLY A 53 2.01 9.32 -4.76
N HIS A 54 3.20 9.19 -4.17
CA HIS A 54 3.61 8.00 -3.43
C HIS A 54 2.82 7.87 -2.11
N ALA A 55 2.67 8.98 -1.38
CA ALA A 55 1.89 8.99 -0.15
C ALA A 55 0.41 8.69 -0.39
N MET A 56 -0.18 9.25 -1.45
CA MET A 56 -1.56 8.94 -1.86
C MET A 56 -1.74 7.47 -2.24
N THR A 57 -0.75 6.89 -2.93
CA THR A 57 -0.79 5.46 -3.27
C THR A 57 -0.80 4.59 -2.01
N MET A 58 0.09 4.85 -1.04
CA MET A 58 0.09 4.10 0.22
C MET A 58 -1.19 4.29 1.02
N ALA A 59 -1.74 5.50 1.08
CA ALA A 59 -2.98 5.76 1.79
C ALA A 59 -4.19 5.03 1.17
N GLN A 60 -4.23 4.92 -0.16
CA GLN A 60 -5.23 4.09 -0.85
C GLN A 60 -5.04 2.60 -0.53
N VAL A 61 -3.79 2.14 -0.49
CA VAL A 61 -3.46 0.76 -0.12
C VAL A 61 -3.90 0.41 1.30
N VAL A 62 -3.65 1.30 2.26
CA VAL A 62 -4.10 1.15 3.66
C VAL A 62 -5.63 1.08 3.74
N LYS A 63 -6.32 1.99 3.02
CA LYS A 63 -7.78 2.02 3.01
C LYS A 63 -8.41 0.79 2.38
N GLN A 64 -7.80 0.23 1.34
CA GLN A 64 -8.35 -0.87 0.54
C GLN A 64 -7.68 -2.20 0.85
N LEU A 65 -7.05 -2.33 2.02
CA LEU A 65 -6.28 -3.51 2.39
C LEU A 65 -7.09 -4.81 2.31
N ASP A 66 -8.38 -4.74 2.64
CA ASP A 66 -9.37 -5.82 2.53
C ASP A 66 -9.73 -6.21 1.09
N ARG A 67 -9.48 -5.30 0.14
CA ARG A 67 -9.78 -5.47 -1.29
C ARG A 67 -8.52 -5.72 -2.12
N ILE A 68 -7.34 -5.64 -1.53
CA ILE A 68 -6.07 -5.88 -2.22
C ILE A 68 -5.73 -7.36 -2.18
N ASP A 69 -5.46 -7.93 -3.35
CA ASP A 69 -4.94 -9.28 -3.44
C ASP A 69 -3.44 -9.28 -3.10
N LEU A 70 -3.14 -9.73 -1.88
CA LEU A 70 -1.87 -9.64 -1.18
C LEU A 70 -0.86 -10.76 -1.50
N ARG A 71 -1.09 -11.54 -2.58
CA ARG A 71 -0.79 -12.98 -2.75
C ARG A 71 -1.90 -13.83 -2.18
N ASN A 72 -2.97 -14.00 -2.93
CA ASN A 72 -3.88 -15.11 -2.73
C ASN A 72 -3.54 -16.20 -3.72
N GLU A 73 -2.65 -17.09 -3.29
CA GLU A 73 -2.61 -18.44 -3.85
C GLU A 73 -3.98 -19.06 -3.56
N GLY A 74 -4.90 -19.04 -4.54
CA GLY A 74 -6.26 -19.58 -4.40
C GLY A 74 -7.43 -18.62 -4.62
N ILE A 75 -7.21 -17.31 -4.79
CA ILE A 75 -8.27 -16.42 -5.30
C ILE A 75 -8.16 -16.36 -6.82
N THR A 76 -9.11 -17.00 -7.50
CA THR A 76 -9.19 -17.04 -8.97
C THR A 76 -9.63 -15.70 -9.58
N GLU A 77 -10.34 -14.86 -8.83
CA GLU A 77 -10.87 -13.58 -9.31
C GLU A 77 -10.76 -12.49 -8.24
N PRO A 78 -10.25 -11.29 -8.57
CA PRO A 78 -10.14 -10.19 -7.61
C PRO A 78 -11.53 -9.83 -7.06
N PRO A 79 -11.67 -9.57 -5.74
CA PRO A 79 -12.95 -9.19 -5.16
C PRO A 79 -13.53 -7.95 -5.85
N THR A 80 -14.85 -7.85 -5.96
CA THR A 80 -15.52 -6.78 -6.71
C THR A 80 -15.06 -5.39 -6.22
N GLY A 81 -14.50 -4.61 -7.15
CA GLY A 81 -13.90 -3.29 -6.92
C GLY A 81 -12.61 -3.28 -6.09
N SER A 82 -11.90 -4.41 -6.05
CA SER A 82 -10.47 -4.49 -5.79
C SER A 82 -9.70 -3.51 -6.67
N ILE A 83 -8.61 -2.94 -6.13
CA ILE A 83 -7.64 -2.18 -6.92
C ILE A 83 -6.68 -3.06 -7.74
N GLY A 84 -6.92 -4.37 -7.74
CA GLY A 84 -6.13 -5.38 -8.42
C GLY A 84 -5.19 -6.11 -7.46
N ARG A 85 -4.33 -6.93 -8.06
CA ARG A 85 -3.25 -7.63 -7.37
C ARG A 85 -2.10 -6.67 -7.11
N LEU A 86 -1.81 -6.43 -5.83
CA LEU A 86 -0.65 -5.64 -5.41
C LEU A 86 0.24 -6.45 -4.50
N TRP A 87 1.52 -6.39 -4.81
CA TRP A 87 2.53 -7.13 -4.08
C TRP A 87 3.09 -6.27 -2.94
N LEU A 88 2.71 -6.60 -1.70
CA LEU A 88 3.11 -5.83 -0.52
C LEU A 88 4.31 -6.46 0.24
N ASP A 89 4.72 -7.69 -0.09
CA ASP A 89 5.84 -8.40 0.55
C ASP A 89 7.23 -7.89 0.14
N GLY A 90 7.26 -6.85 -0.69
CA GLY A 90 8.49 -6.22 -1.16
C GLY A 90 8.83 -6.58 -2.60
N LYS A 91 9.58 -5.70 -3.26
CA LYS A 91 9.94 -5.80 -4.67
C LYS A 91 10.72 -7.08 -4.99
N ASP A 92 11.50 -7.58 -4.04
CA ASP A 92 12.38 -8.73 -4.23
C ASP A 92 11.62 -10.06 -4.25
N THR A 93 10.38 -10.07 -3.77
CA THR A 93 9.52 -11.26 -3.81
C THR A 93 8.52 -11.20 -4.97
N CYS A 94 8.36 -10.05 -5.64
CA CYS A 94 7.42 -9.86 -6.74
C CYS A 94 7.76 -10.76 -7.95
N PRO A 95 6.81 -11.57 -8.46
CA PRO A 95 7.04 -12.37 -9.67
C PRO A 95 7.21 -11.43 -10.87
N SER A 96 8.20 -11.73 -11.71
CA SER A 96 8.48 -11.04 -12.97
C SER A 96 7.43 -11.32 -14.04
#